data_AF-A0A7K9VF71-F1
#
_entry.id   AF-A0A7K9VF71-F1
#
_cell.length_a   1.000
_cell.length_b   1.000
_cell.length_c   1.000
_cell.angle_alpha   90.00
_cell.angle_beta   90.00
_cell.angle_gamma   90.00
#
_symmetry.space_group_name_H-M   'P 1'
#
loop_
_entity.id
_entity.type
_entity.pdbx_description
1 polymer ?
#
loop_
_entity_poly.entity_id
_entity_poly.type
_entity_poly.pdbx_seq_one_letter_code
_entity_poly.pdbx_strand_id
1 'polypeptide(L)'
;MDQIEQLSANREKSLLSVDKKKCNGYRTVVGFLCILPVVALLAVVGDPSGAAVQKSQEDATSPGLRGVSASALHSPAFPPRPPARRKRYTITPGHLKWDHFNLTYKILSFPRNLINARDTRKGLAAAFRMWSEVSPFSFREVPRHVASDLKIGFYSINHTDCLESLIHHCFDGTTGELAHAFFPPNGEIHFDDHEYWILGNTRFSWKKGVWLTDLVHVAAHEIGHALGLMHSLNPNALMHINATLTGKKTISQDEVWGIHRLYGCKDRLFMCSSWAQKGFCEKRRKLMKKHCPSTCDFCYEFPFPTVPPTLPPPRTKTKTVSEGRNVTFHCGKKIIHKKGKVYWYKDKELLEYSYPGYLSLNEDHMSIIANAINEGTYTCIVKKKERILTTYSWRIRLRH
;
A
#
# COMPACT_ATOMS: atom_id res chain seq x y z
N MET A 1 -27.43 48.63 25.26
CA MET A 1 -28.41 49.73 25.27
C MET A 1 -29.02 49.80 23.88
N ASP A 2 -30.20 49.25 23.61
CA ASP A 2 -31.13 48.52 24.51
C ASP A 2 -31.85 47.38 23.78
N GLN A 3 -32.52 46.53 24.57
CA GLN A 3 -33.35 45.40 24.12
C GLN A 3 -34.83 45.82 23.89
N ILE A 4 -35.61 44.82 23.46
CA ILE A 4 -37.05 44.51 23.73
C ILE A 4 -37.77 44.32 22.39
N GLU A 5 -38.11 43.08 21.98
CA GLU A 5 -39.33 42.31 22.34
C GLU A 5 -40.62 43.02 21.84
N GLN A 6 -41.68 42.35 21.35
CA GLN A 6 -42.22 41.05 21.75
C GLN A 6 -43.30 40.52 20.75
N LEU A 7 -43.69 39.24 20.91
CA LEU A 7 -44.93 38.53 20.48
C LEU A 7 -44.90 37.84 19.09
N SER A 8 -45.12 36.52 18.88
CA SER A 8 -46.00 35.48 19.50
C SER A 8 -47.52 35.75 19.29
N ALA A 9 -48.40 34.77 18.99
CA ALA A 9 -48.29 33.32 18.76
C ALA A 9 -49.55 32.77 18.03
N ASN A 10 -49.57 31.46 17.71
CA ASN A 10 -50.72 30.63 17.32
C ASN A 10 -51.33 30.89 15.91
N ARG A 11 -51.94 29.92 15.21
CA ARG A 11 -52.68 28.74 15.71
C ARG A 11 -52.60 27.53 14.77
N GLU A 12 -52.75 26.35 15.37
CA GLU A 12 -52.64 25.01 14.77
C GLU A 12 -54.00 24.43 14.27
N LYS A 13 -53.93 23.34 13.47
CA LYS A 13 -54.98 22.33 13.14
C LYS A 13 -55.94 22.61 11.96
N SER A 14 -55.86 21.77 10.93
CA SER A 14 -56.82 20.65 10.75
C SER A 14 -56.29 19.56 9.81
N LEU A 15 -56.89 18.36 9.87
CA LEU A 15 -56.45 17.11 9.25
C LEU A 15 -57.13 16.78 7.91
N LEU A 16 -56.52 15.82 7.18
CA LEU A 16 -57.13 14.81 6.30
C LEU A 16 -57.88 15.24 5.03
N SER A 17 -57.36 14.80 3.88
CA SER A 17 -58.10 13.84 3.04
C SER A 17 -57.14 12.96 2.23
N VAL A 18 -57.59 11.73 1.96
CA VAL A 18 -56.92 10.71 1.13
C VAL A 18 -57.47 10.80 -0.29
N ASP A 19 -56.65 10.59 -1.33
CA ASP A 19 -57.18 9.92 -2.53
C ASP A 19 -56.16 9.06 -3.29
N LYS A 20 -56.66 8.02 -3.94
CA LYS A 20 -55.92 7.00 -4.70
C LYS A 20 -56.00 7.28 -6.20
N LYS A 21 -54.90 7.10 -6.95
CA LYS A 21 -54.98 6.72 -8.37
C LYS A 21 -54.07 5.55 -8.74
N LYS A 22 -54.65 4.63 -9.51
CA LYS A 22 -54.09 3.37 -10.02
C LYS A 22 -53.18 3.61 -11.24
N CYS A 23 -52.28 2.66 -11.50
CA CYS A 23 -52.02 2.15 -12.85
C CYS A 23 -51.83 0.62 -12.82
N ASN A 24 -52.63 -0.12 -13.59
CA ASN A 24 -52.24 -1.42 -14.18
C ASN A 24 -51.26 -1.13 -15.34
N GLY A 25 -50.36 -1.99 -15.80
CA GLY A 25 -50.13 -3.41 -15.51
C GLY A 25 -50.44 -4.31 -16.72
N TYR A 26 -49.45 -5.02 -17.28
CA TYR A 26 -49.55 -6.19 -18.20
C TYR A 26 -48.13 -6.87 -18.19
N ARG A 27 -47.97 -8.11 -17.67
CA ARG A 27 -47.91 -9.43 -18.38
C ARG A 27 -46.60 -9.66 -19.18
N THR A 28 -45.93 -10.84 -19.22
CA THR A 28 -46.28 -12.24 -18.82
C THR A 28 -45.00 -13.13 -18.76
N VAL A 29 -44.85 -13.97 -17.69
CA VAL A 29 -44.49 -15.43 -17.58
C VAL A 29 -43.37 -16.01 -18.50
N VAL A 30 -42.40 -16.87 -18.10
CA VAL A 30 -42.33 -18.19 -17.39
C VAL A 30 -40.93 -18.34 -16.71
N GLY A 31 -40.59 -19.21 -15.73
CA GLY A 31 -41.29 -20.16 -14.83
C GLY A 31 -40.43 -21.41 -14.45
N PHE A 32 -40.83 -22.18 -13.42
CA PHE A 32 -40.20 -23.43 -12.86
C PHE A 32 -38.85 -23.30 -12.09
N LEU A 33 -38.57 -24.02 -11.00
CA LEU A 33 -39.32 -25.05 -10.23
C LEU A 33 -38.91 -25.03 -8.73
N CYS A 34 -39.84 -25.28 -7.79
CA CYS A 34 -39.59 -25.30 -6.33
C CYS A 34 -39.34 -26.72 -5.79
N ILE A 35 -38.43 -26.89 -4.81
CA ILE A 35 -38.55 -27.90 -3.71
C ILE A 35 -37.95 -27.32 -2.40
N LEU A 36 -38.76 -27.32 -1.32
CA LEU A 36 -38.41 -27.19 0.11
C LEU A 36 -38.47 -28.61 0.77
N PRO A 37 -38.12 -28.88 2.06
CA PRO A 37 -37.97 -27.97 3.21
C PRO A 37 -36.85 -28.30 4.23
N VAL A 38 -36.66 -27.44 5.26
CA VAL A 38 -36.34 -27.87 6.65
C VAL A 38 -37.10 -26.97 7.65
N VAL A 39 -37.49 -27.53 8.79
CA VAL A 39 -38.39 -26.96 9.80
C VAL A 39 -37.68 -26.77 11.15
N ALA A 40 -38.23 -25.84 11.96
CA ALA A 40 -38.10 -25.66 13.41
C ALA A 40 -36.83 -25.03 14.04
N LEU A 41 -37.10 -23.91 14.72
CA LEU A 41 -36.38 -23.44 15.91
C LEU A 41 -36.43 -24.50 17.04
N LEU A 42 -35.44 -24.44 17.94
CA LEU A 42 -35.74 -24.18 19.36
C LEU A 42 -34.68 -23.24 19.94
N ALA A 43 -35.12 -22.30 20.77
CA ALA A 43 -34.29 -21.26 21.37
C ALA A 43 -33.98 -21.56 22.85
N VAL A 44 -32.88 -21.02 23.36
CA VAL A 44 -32.70 -20.75 24.79
C VAL A 44 -32.22 -19.32 24.96
N VAL A 45 -32.85 -18.61 25.89
CA VAL A 45 -32.68 -17.18 26.19
C VAL A 45 -31.53 -16.95 27.17
N GLY A 46 -30.84 -15.81 27.08
CA GLY A 46 -29.83 -15.40 28.07
C GLY A 46 -29.22 -14.02 27.78
N ASP A 47 -29.83 -12.98 28.32
CA ASP A 47 -29.44 -11.56 28.28
C ASP A 47 -29.92 -10.93 29.62
N PRO A 48 -29.50 -9.73 30.09
CA PRO A 48 -28.38 -8.87 29.68
C PRO A 48 -27.56 -8.21 30.84
N SER A 49 -26.44 -7.56 30.47
CA SER A 49 -25.93 -6.24 30.94
C SER A 49 -25.73 -5.84 32.42
N GLY A 50 -24.62 -5.12 32.68
CA GLY A 50 -24.51 -4.18 33.83
C GLY A 50 -23.10 -3.78 34.28
N ALA A 51 -22.62 -2.63 33.78
CA ALA A 51 -21.90 -1.51 34.47
C ALA A 51 -21.29 -1.72 35.89
N ALA A 52 -20.20 -1.10 36.36
CA ALA A 52 -19.25 -0.08 35.87
C ALA A 52 -18.23 0.27 37.00
N VAL A 53 -17.01 0.72 36.61
CA VAL A 53 -16.24 1.88 37.17
C VAL A 53 -15.57 1.86 38.58
N GLN A 54 -14.48 2.67 38.68
CA GLN A 54 -13.57 2.99 39.82
C GLN A 54 -12.52 1.94 40.21
N LYS A 55 -11.18 2.18 40.32
CA LYS A 55 -10.24 3.34 40.41
C LYS A 55 -9.68 3.62 41.82
N SER A 56 -8.44 3.19 42.06
CA SER A 56 -7.38 3.62 43.03
C SER A 56 -6.49 2.39 43.30
N GLN A 57 -5.16 2.33 43.13
CA GLN A 57 -4.02 3.22 43.42
C GLN A 57 -3.49 3.10 44.87
N GLU A 58 -2.19 2.72 44.97
CA GLU A 58 -1.31 2.73 46.16
C GLU A 58 -1.72 1.78 47.33
N ASP A 59 -0.82 1.23 48.17
CA ASP A 59 0.63 1.46 48.31
C ASP A 59 1.40 0.26 48.93
N ALA A 60 2.73 0.35 48.85
CA ALA A 60 3.74 -0.04 49.86
C ALA A 60 4.00 -1.49 50.35
N THR A 61 5.30 -1.72 50.57
CA THR A 61 5.95 -2.44 51.70
C THR A 61 6.66 -3.78 51.40
N SER A 62 7.97 -3.68 51.12
CA SER A 62 9.00 -4.66 51.53
C SER A 62 9.48 -4.34 52.96
N PRO A 63 10.28 -5.17 53.68
CA PRO A 63 11.06 -6.34 53.24
C PRO A 63 11.03 -7.59 54.17
N GLY A 64 11.73 -8.67 53.79
CA GLY A 64 12.04 -9.79 54.68
C GLY A 64 13.13 -10.74 54.12
N LEU A 65 14.28 -10.83 54.80
CA LEU A 65 15.40 -11.72 54.42
C LEU A 65 15.23 -13.15 54.96
N ARG A 66 15.57 -14.15 54.13
CA ARG A 66 16.57 -15.24 54.38
C ARG A 66 16.28 -16.45 53.47
N GLY A 67 17.32 -17.07 52.88
CA GLY A 67 17.14 -18.29 52.06
C GLY A 67 18.37 -18.70 51.24
N VAL A 68 19.26 -19.46 51.86
CA VAL A 68 20.58 -19.92 51.39
C VAL A 68 20.58 -20.71 50.06
N SER A 69 21.55 -20.38 49.19
CA SER A 69 22.32 -21.21 48.23
C SER A 69 21.69 -22.40 47.48
N ALA A 70 21.79 -22.34 46.15
CA ALA A 70 22.08 -23.52 45.32
C ALA A 70 22.90 -23.11 44.07
N SER A 71 24.20 -23.40 44.07
CA SER A 71 25.07 -23.19 42.91
C SER A 71 24.77 -24.21 41.81
N ALA A 72 24.24 -23.75 40.67
CA ALA A 72 24.05 -24.56 39.47
C ALA A 72 24.88 -24.02 38.29
N LEU A 73 25.49 -24.93 37.53
CA LEU A 73 26.50 -24.63 36.50
C LEU A 73 25.98 -23.67 35.42
N HIS A 74 26.77 -22.63 35.14
CA HIS A 74 26.60 -21.82 33.94
C HIS A 74 27.09 -22.60 32.71
N SER A 75 26.17 -23.23 31.98
CA SER A 75 26.40 -23.54 30.57
C SER A 75 26.46 -22.22 29.78
N PRO A 76 27.42 -22.01 28.87
CA PRO A 76 27.48 -20.78 28.07
C PRO A 76 26.29 -20.74 27.12
N ALA A 77 25.32 -19.87 27.43
CA ALA A 77 24.18 -19.63 26.57
C ALA A 77 24.65 -19.02 25.25
N PHE A 78 24.59 -19.79 24.16
CA PHE A 78 24.80 -19.25 22.83
C PHE A 78 23.84 -18.07 22.60
N PRO A 79 24.32 -16.88 22.21
CA PRO A 79 23.44 -15.75 21.97
C PRO A 79 22.46 -16.11 20.84
N PRO A 80 21.17 -15.72 20.96
CA PRO A 80 20.19 -16.02 19.93
C PRO A 80 20.66 -15.43 18.59
N ARG A 81 20.69 -16.27 17.54
CA ARG A 81 21.06 -15.83 16.19
C ARG A 81 20.21 -14.60 15.83
N PRO A 82 20.82 -13.47 15.41
CA PRO A 82 20.05 -12.30 15.05
C PRO A 82 19.08 -12.65 13.91
N PRO A 83 17.81 -12.19 13.98
CA PRO A 83 16.83 -12.51 12.94
C PRO A 83 17.36 -12.01 11.59
N ALA A 84 17.26 -12.86 10.56
CA ALA A 84 17.69 -12.52 9.21
C ALA A 84 17.02 -11.21 8.78
N ARG A 85 17.81 -10.14 8.67
CA ARG A 85 17.32 -8.78 8.47
C ARG A 85 16.57 -8.71 7.13
N ARG A 86 15.25 -8.53 7.18
CA ARG A 86 14.44 -8.24 6.00
C ARG A 86 14.98 -6.99 5.31
N LYS A 87 14.97 -6.98 3.98
CA LYS A 87 14.99 -5.71 3.24
C LYS A 87 13.79 -4.88 3.71
N ARG A 88 13.97 -3.57 3.76
CA ARG A 88 12.94 -2.62 4.21
C ARG A 88 12.41 -1.78 3.05
N TYR A 89 13.34 -1.38 2.17
CA TYR A 89 13.10 -0.52 1.04
C TYR A 89 12.28 -1.16 -0.07
N THR A 90 11.43 -0.34 -0.67
CA THR A 90 10.66 -0.64 -1.87
C THR A 90 11.53 -0.55 -3.13
N ILE A 91 11.70 -1.67 -3.85
CA ILE A 91 12.44 -1.76 -5.14
C ILE A 91 11.86 -2.88 -6.02
N THR A 92 11.50 -2.57 -7.27
CA THR A 92 11.20 -3.58 -8.31
C THR A 92 12.46 -4.36 -8.76
N PRO A 93 12.30 -5.52 -9.43
CA PRO A 93 13.39 -6.12 -10.19
C PRO A 93 14.03 -5.10 -11.14
N GLY A 94 15.37 -5.05 -11.15
CA GLY A 94 16.14 -3.89 -11.65
C GLY A 94 16.08 -3.56 -13.15
N HIS A 95 15.21 -4.24 -13.90
CA HIS A 95 14.86 -3.92 -15.28
C HIS A 95 13.65 -2.98 -15.40
N LEU A 96 12.81 -2.86 -14.35
CA LEU A 96 11.66 -1.95 -14.32
C LEU A 96 12.04 -0.55 -13.81
N LYS A 97 12.92 0.13 -14.57
CA LYS A 97 13.39 1.48 -14.26
C LYS A 97 13.56 2.34 -15.51
N TRP A 98 13.50 3.66 -15.35
CA TRP A 98 13.89 4.60 -16.40
C TRP A 98 15.41 4.63 -16.61
N ASP A 99 15.83 4.89 -17.85
CA ASP A 99 17.24 5.08 -18.24
C ASP A 99 17.65 6.56 -18.30
N HIS A 100 16.68 7.48 -18.24
CA HIS A 100 16.86 8.92 -18.25
C HIS A 100 16.09 9.61 -17.10
N PHE A 101 16.49 10.84 -16.75
CA PHE A 101 15.95 11.55 -15.58
C PHE A 101 15.00 12.70 -15.92
N ASN A 102 14.84 13.08 -17.18
CA ASN A 102 14.01 14.21 -17.60
C ASN A 102 12.68 13.68 -18.15
N LEU A 103 11.80 13.23 -17.25
CA LEU A 103 10.54 12.60 -17.63
C LEU A 103 9.50 13.64 -18.03
N THR A 104 8.76 13.34 -19.09
CA THR A 104 7.59 14.10 -19.53
C THR A 104 6.32 13.39 -19.13
N TYR A 105 5.29 14.15 -18.73
CA TYR A 105 3.97 13.60 -18.42
C TYR A 105 2.89 14.35 -19.18
N LYS A 106 1.78 13.67 -19.49
CA LYS A 106 0.58 14.33 -20.02
C LYS A 106 -0.67 13.86 -19.32
N ILE A 107 -1.66 14.76 -19.28
CA ILE A 107 -2.97 14.48 -18.68
C ILE A 107 -3.98 14.20 -19.81
N LEU A 108 -4.53 12.99 -19.79
CA LEU A 108 -5.43 12.44 -20.82
C LEU A 108 -6.89 12.80 -20.56
N SER A 109 -7.29 12.91 -19.29
CA SER A 109 -8.61 13.28 -18.79
C SER A 109 -8.49 13.93 -17.41
N PHE A 110 -9.57 14.54 -16.91
CA PHE A 110 -9.63 15.24 -15.62
C PHE A 110 -10.82 14.71 -14.81
N PRO A 111 -10.76 14.75 -13.46
CA PRO A 111 -11.86 14.30 -12.62
C PRO A 111 -13.11 15.15 -12.85
N ARG A 112 -14.29 14.51 -12.84
CA ARG A 112 -15.58 15.17 -13.15
C ARG A 112 -16.34 15.72 -11.94
N ASN A 113 -15.90 15.40 -10.72
CA ASN A 113 -16.67 15.64 -9.49
C ASN A 113 -16.38 16.99 -8.79
N LEU A 114 -15.34 17.06 -7.96
CA LEU A 114 -15.17 18.16 -6.97
C LEU A 114 -14.04 19.15 -7.28
N ILE A 115 -13.05 18.75 -8.09
CA ILE A 115 -11.93 19.60 -8.47
C ILE A 115 -11.89 19.80 -9.98
N ASN A 116 -11.47 20.99 -10.41
CA ASN A 116 -11.36 21.36 -11.82
C ASN A 116 -9.96 21.02 -12.38
N ALA A 117 -9.78 21.18 -13.69
CA ALA A 117 -8.53 20.87 -14.39
C ALA A 117 -7.31 21.74 -14.00
N ARG A 118 -7.51 22.91 -13.35
CA ARG A 118 -6.41 23.74 -12.81
C ARG A 118 -5.94 23.20 -11.46
N ASP A 119 -6.88 22.84 -10.59
CA ASP A 119 -6.56 22.26 -9.28
C ASP A 119 -6.02 20.83 -9.42
N THR A 120 -6.51 20.05 -10.39
CA THR A 120 -5.92 18.73 -10.72
C THR A 120 -4.44 18.86 -11.10
N ARG A 121 -4.09 19.79 -12.01
CA ARG A 121 -2.68 20.07 -12.36
C ARG A 121 -1.86 20.50 -11.16
N LYS A 122 -2.40 21.37 -10.31
CA LYS A 122 -1.75 21.82 -9.07
C LYS A 122 -1.45 20.65 -8.13
N GLY A 123 -2.38 19.70 -8.01
CA GLY A 123 -2.20 18.48 -7.22
C GLY A 123 -1.12 17.56 -7.77
N LEU A 124 -1.18 17.25 -9.07
CA LEU A 124 -0.19 16.41 -9.75
C LEU A 124 1.21 17.04 -9.72
N ALA A 125 1.33 18.35 -9.95
CA ALA A 125 2.61 19.06 -9.87
C ALA A 125 3.20 19.04 -8.45
N ALA A 126 2.37 19.08 -7.40
CA ALA A 126 2.83 18.92 -6.02
C ALA A 126 3.35 17.49 -5.76
N ALA A 127 2.66 16.46 -6.27
CA ALA A 127 3.07 15.07 -6.14
C ALA A 127 4.39 14.78 -6.89
N PHE A 128 4.54 15.25 -8.14
CA PHE A 128 5.81 15.18 -8.87
C PHE A 128 6.95 15.93 -8.18
N ARG A 129 6.65 17.09 -7.60
CA ARG A 129 7.64 17.88 -6.86
C ARG A 129 8.24 17.07 -5.71
N MET A 130 7.42 16.36 -4.92
CA MET A 130 7.90 15.51 -3.83
C MET A 130 9.01 14.55 -4.29
N TRP A 131 8.81 13.86 -5.42
CA TRP A 131 9.81 12.95 -5.99
C TRP A 131 11.05 13.66 -6.54
N SER A 132 10.89 14.82 -7.19
CA SER A 132 12.02 15.61 -7.70
C SER A 132 12.93 16.19 -6.60
N GLU A 133 12.39 16.44 -5.39
CA GLU A 133 13.17 16.96 -4.26
C GLU A 133 14.09 15.91 -3.61
N VAL A 134 13.83 14.62 -3.86
CA VAL A 134 14.57 13.49 -3.27
C VAL A 134 15.37 12.66 -4.29
N SER A 135 15.26 12.93 -5.59
CA SER A 135 15.86 12.11 -6.66
C SER A 135 16.54 12.96 -7.74
N PRO A 136 17.24 12.35 -8.71
CA PRO A 136 17.77 13.08 -9.88
C PRO A 136 16.70 13.57 -10.87
N PHE A 137 15.45 13.11 -10.74
CA PHE A 137 14.39 13.33 -11.73
C PHE A 137 13.94 14.79 -11.85
N SER A 138 13.64 15.21 -13.08
CA SER A 138 12.82 16.37 -13.40
C SER A 138 11.57 15.93 -14.16
N PHE A 139 10.47 16.65 -13.96
CA PHE A 139 9.15 16.33 -14.53
C PHE A 139 8.60 17.54 -15.29
N ARG A 140 8.05 17.33 -16.48
CA ARG A 140 7.45 18.40 -17.31
C ARG A 140 6.13 17.97 -17.92
N GLU A 141 5.07 18.74 -17.69
CA GLU A 141 3.79 18.57 -18.41
C GLU A 141 3.99 18.87 -19.90
N VAL A 142 3.47 18.01 -20.78
CA VAL A 142 3.40 18.23 -22.22
C VAL A 142 1.95 18.15 -22.72
N PRO A 143 1.60 18.83 -23.83
CA PRO A 143 0.24 18.75 -24.39
C PRO A 143 -0.17 17.31 -24.75
N ARG A 144 -1.47 17.01 -24.64
CA ARG A 144 -2.05 15.67 -24.82
C ARG A 144 -1.67 14.96 -26.14
N HIS A 145 -1.44 15.72 -27.20
CA HIS A 145 -1.07 15.23 -28.54
C HIS A 145 0.43 14.89 -28.68
N VAL A 146 1.29 15.32 -27.74
CA VAL A 146 2.73 15.02 -27.75
C VAL A 146 2.96 13.64 -27.13
N ALA A 147 4.01 12.93 -27.55
CA ALA A 147 4.48 11.73 -26.86
C ALA A 147 4.97 12.09 -25.44
N SER A 148 4.80 11.16 -24.49
CA SER A 148 5.27 11.36 -23.12
C SER A 148 5.60 10.03 -22.45
N ASP A 149 6.53 10.07 -21.50
CA ASP A 149 6.99 8.92 -20.74
C ASP A 149 5.93 8.46 -19.74
N LEU A 150 5.25 9.43 -19.11
CA LEU A 150 4.16 9.20 -18.18
C LEU A 150 2.82 9.64 -18.79
N LYS A 151 1.76 8.87 -18.55
CA LYS A 151 0.39 9.13 -19.05
C LYS A 151 -0.57 9.08 -17.87
N ILE A 152 -1.23 10.19 -17.57
CA ILE A 152 -2.13 10.31 -16.42
C ILE A 152 -3.57 10.45 -16.88
N GLY A 153 -4.48 9.63 -16.37
CA GLY A 153 -5.91 9.74 -16.67
C GLY A 153 -6.81 9.45 -15.48
N PHE A 154 -7.98 10.07 -15.49
CA PHE A 154 -9.11 9.79 -14.60
C PHE A 154 -10.16 9.03 -15.42
N TYR A 155 -10.59 7.87 -14.94
CA TYR A 155 -11.48 6.98 -15.68
C TYR A 155 -12.56 6.38 -14.79
N SER A 156 -13.71 6.06 -15.38
CA SER A 156 -14.73 5.22 -14.75
C SER A 156 -14.30 3.75 -14.73
N ILE A 157 -14.79 2.95 -13.76
CA ILE A 157 -14.85 1.46 -13.72
C ILE A 157 -14.25 0.79 -14.97
N ASN A 158 -15.00 0.73 -16.07
CA ASN A 158 -14.51 0.20 -17.34
C ASN A 158 -13.60 1.22 -18.05
N HIS A 159 -12.31 0.91 -18.15
CA HIS A 159 -11.30 1.77 -18.77
C HIS A 159 -10.20 1.00 -19.51
N THR A 160 -9.63 1.64 -20.53
CA THR A 160 -8.69 1.07 -21.52
C THR A 160 -9.05 -0.36 -21.94
N ASP A 161 -8.29 -1.36 -21.49
CA ASP A 161 -8.35 -2.79 -21.80
C ASP A 161 -8.74 -3.65 -20.58
N CYS A 162 -9.23 -3.03 -19.50
CA CYS A 162 -9.35 -3.66 -18.17
C CYS A 162 -10.28 -4.89 -18.08
N LEU A 163 -11.16 -5.09 -19.07
CA LEU A 163 -12.07 -6.23 -19.14
C LEU A 163 -11.41 -7.49 -19.72
N GLU A 164 -10.35 -7.32 -20.51
CA GLU A 164 -9.65 -8.40 -21.22
C GLU A 164 -8.24 -8.62 -20.67
N SER A 165 -7.66 -7.59 -20.06
CA SER A 165 -6.31 -7.64 -19.52
C SER A 165 -6.26 -8.41 -18.21
N LEU A 166 -5.39 -9.42 -18.17
CA LEU A 166 -5.16 -10.18 -16.93
C LEU A 166 -4.38 -9.37 -15.88
N ILE A 167 -3.58 -8.38 -16.31
CA ILE A 167 -2.71 -7.56 -15.46
C ILE A 167 -3.26 -6.17 -15.17
N HIS A 168 -4.21 -5.68 -15.97
CA HIS A 168 -4.83 -4.38 -15.77
C HIS A 168 -6.32 -4.59 -15.47
N HIS A 169 -6.78 -4.11 -14.32
CA HIS A 169 -8.12 -4.41 -13.80
C HIS A 169 -9.01 -3.16 -13.76
N CYS A 170 -10.31 -3.38 -13.80
CA CYS A 170 -11.29 -2.29 -13.79
C CYS A 170 -11.48 -1.79 -12.35
N PHE A 171 -11.67 -0.48 -12.17
CA PHE A 171 -11.99 0.09 -10.85
C PHE A 171 -13.33 -0.44 -10.32
N ASP A 172 -13.50 -0.43 -9.00
CA ASP A 172 -14.70 -0.92 -8.31
C ASP A 172 -15.67 0.19 -7.85
N GLY A 173 -15.29 1.46 -8.03
CA GLY A 173 -16.08 2.62 -7.64
C GLY A 173 -15.69 3.19 -6.28
N THR A 174 -16.61 3.93 -5.67
CA THR A 174 -16.31 4.72 -4.47
C THR A 174 -15.78 3.90 -3.28
N THR A 175 -14.73 4.41 -2.66
CA THR A 175 -13.99 3.95 -1.47
C THR A 175 -13.18 2.66 -1.61
N GLY A 176 -13.14 2.05 -2.80
CA GLY A 176 -12.37 0.84 -3.09
C GLY A 176 -10.95 1.15 -3.60
N GLU A 177 -10.68 0.79 -4.85
CA GLU A 177 -9.44 1.13 -5.53
C GLU A 177 -9.44 2.60 -5.97
N LEU A 178 -8.56 3.39 -5.37
CA LEU A 178 -8.47 4.84 -5.64
C LEU A 178 -7.73 5.12 -6.96
N ALA A 179 -6.70 4.34 -7.25
CA ALA A 179 -5.81 4.49 -8.39
C ALA A 179 -4.90 3.26 -8.53
N HIS A 180 -4.29 3.12 -9.70
CA HIS A 180 -3.17 2.21 -9.97
C HIS A 180 -2.22 2.80 -11.00
N ALA A 181 -0.98 2.31 -10.99
CA ALA A 181 0.07 2.75 -11.89
C ALA A 181 0.94 1.60 -12.40
N PHE A 182 1.44 1.80 -13.62
CA PHE A 182 2.30 0.88 -14.32
C PHE A 182 3.77 1.29 -14.18
N PHE A 183 4.60 0.30 -13.89
CA PHE A 183 6.04 0.47 -13.77
C PHE A 183 6.70 0.95 -15.09
N PRO A 184 7.93 1.51 -15.01
CA PRO A 184 8.72 1.83 -16.19
C PRO A 184 8.94 0.58 -17.07
N PRO A 185 8.93 0.70 -18.41
CA PRO A 185 8.83 1.93 -19.19
C PRO A 185 7.38 2.32 -19.59
N ASN A 186 6.34 1.68 -19.03
CA ASN A 186 4.96 1.97 -19.46
C ASN A 186 4.45 3.31 -18.90
N GLY A 187 4.69 3.58 -17.61
CA GLY A 187 4.51 4.90 -16.99
C GLY A 187 3.07 5.42 -16.93
N GLU A 188 2.07 4.59 -17.19
CA GLU A 188 0.67 5.00 -17.09
C GLU A 188 0.21 5.04 -15.63
N ILE A 189 -0.63 6.02 -15.30
CA ILE A 189 -1.24 6.22 -13.98
C ILE A 189 -2.73 6.49 -14.20
N HIS A 190 -3.58 5.62 -13.69
CA HIS A 190 -5.03 5.75 -13.79
C HIS A 190 -5.61 6.02 -12.39
N PHE A 191 -6.52 6.98 -12.28
CA PHE A 191 -7.28 7.31 -11.08
C PHE A 191 -8.77 6.99 -11.29
N ASP A 192 -9.48 6.45 -10.30
CA ASP A 192 -10.93 6.25 -10.44
C ASP A 192 -11.65 7.61 -10.37
N ASP A 193 -12.46 7.91 -11.38
CA ASP A 193 -13.25 9.13 -11.50
C ASP A 193 -14.57 9.05 -10.71
N HIS A 194 -14.91 7.90 -10.12
CA HIS A 194 -15.96 7.82 -9.11
C HIS A 194 -15.51 8.39 -7.76
N GLU A 195 -14.21 8.49 -7.51
CA GLU A 195 -13.67 9.04 -6.28
C GLU A 195 -13.94 10.54 -6.11
N TYR A 196 -14.06 10.95 -4.85
CA TYR A 196 -14.29 12.33 -4.46
C TYR A 196 -12.96 13.06 -4.24
N TRP A 197 -12.23 13.26 -5.33
CA TRP A 197 -10.93 13.94 -5.36
C TRP A 197 -10.98 15.36 -4.81
N ILE A 198 -10.05 15.67 -3.91
CA ILE A 198 -9.83 17.02 -3.37
C ILE A 198 -8.34 17.38 -3.34
N LEU A 199 -8.06 18.66 -3.11
CA LEU A 199 -6.76 19.10 -2.59
C LEU A 199 -6.92 19.44 -1.10
N GLY A 200 -6.22 18.73 -0.21
CA GLY A 200 -6.13 19.10 1.20
C GLY A 200 -6.35 17.98 2.21
N ASN A 201 -6.70 18.38 3.45
CA ASN A 201 -6.68 17.47 4.61
C ASN A 201 -8.08 17.02 5.08
N THR A 202 -9.15 17.53 4.49
CA THR A 202 -10.53 17.13 4.83
C THR A 202 -10.79 15.69 4.38
N ARG A 203 -11.14 14.78 5.30
CA ARG A 203 -11.37 13.36 4.94
C ARG A 203 -12.81 12.98 4.67
N PHE A 204 -13.78 13.76 5.12
CA PHE A 204 -15.20 13.41 5.02
C PHE A 204 -16.07 14.62 4.69
N SER A 205 -17.09 14.43 3.85
CA SER A 205 -18.06 15.45 3.50
C SER A 205 -19.42 15.13 4.10
N TRP A 206 -19.73 15.74 5.26
CA TRP A 206 -21.01 15.58 5.95
C TRP A 206 -22.22 15.90 5.07
N LYS A 207 -22.09 16.85 4.12
CA LYS A 207 -23.15 17.22 3.16
C LYS A 207 -23.45 16.12 2.13
N LYS A 208 -22.47 15.25 1.82
CA LYS A 208 -22.59 14.18 0.82
C LYS A 208 -22.61 12.77 1.43
N GLY A 209 -22.21 12.61 2.69
CA GLY A 209 -22.09 11.31 3.35
C GLY A 209 -20.92 10.46 2.86
N VAL A 210 -19.91 11.06 2.21
CA VAL A 210 -18.81 10.35 1.54
C VAL A 210 -17.44 10.75 2.08
N TRP A 211 -16.50 9.81 1.99
CA TRP A 211 -15.08 10.07 2.19
C TRP A 211 -14.53 10.92 1.03
N LEU A 212 -13.47 11.67 1.30
CA LEU A 212 -12.79 12.56 0.35
C LEU A 212 -11.34 12.13 0.18
N THR A 213 -10.90 12.10 -1.07
CA THR A 213 -9.63 11.47 -1.46
C THR A 213 -8.62 12.55 -1.85
N ASP A 214 -7.52 12.66 -1.10
CA ASP A 214 -6.49 13.67 -1.37
C ASP A 214 -5.65 13.29 -2.58
N LEU A 215 -5.84 14.01 -3.68
CA LEU A 215 -5.17 13.74 -4.95
C LEU A 215 -3.64 13.78 -4.82
N VAL A 216 -3.09 14.70 -4.01
CA VAL A 216 -1.62 14.81 -3.85
C VAL A 216 -1.04 13.54 -3.24
N HIS A 217 -1.75 12.97 -2.26
CA HIS A 217 -1.32 11.79 -1.53
C HIS A 217 -1.35 10.54 -2.41
N VAL A 218 -2.47 10.27 -3.09
CA VAL A 218 -2.58 9.11 -3.97
C VAL A 218 -1.66 9.26 -5.19
N ALA A 219 -1.63 10.44 -5.83
CA ALA A 219 -0.72 10.65 -6.96
C ALA A 219 0.75 10.50 -6.56
N ALA A 220 1.15 10.90 -5.35
CA ALA A 220 2.53 10.68 -4.89
C ALA A 220 2.84 9.19 -4.68
N HIS A 221 1.87 8.38 -4.25
CA HIS A 221 2.02 6.91 -4.21
C HIS A 221 2.17 6.33 -5.61
N GLU A 222 1.24 6.62 -6.52
CA GLU A 222 1.24 6.10 -7.89
C GLU A 222 2.46 6.53 -8.72
N ILE A 223 2.94 7.77 -8.54
CA ILE A 223 4.19 8.21 -9.17
C ILE A 223 5.38 7.39 -8.63
N GLY A 224 5.36 6.92 -7.38
CA GLY A 224 6.37 6.00 -6.87
C GLY A 224 6.40 4.68 -7.64
N HIS A 225 5.23 4.09 -7.92
CA HIS A 225 5.10 2.94 -8.82
C HIS A 225 5.58 3.25 -10.24
N ALA A 226 5.15 4.37 -10.84
CA ALA A 226 5.60 4.81 -12.15
C ALA A 226 7.11 5.18 -12.21
N LEU A 227 7.79 5.25 -11.07
CA LEU A 227 9.25 5.38 -10.93
C LEU A 227 9.96 4.06 -10.58
N GLY A 228 9.29 2.92 -10.44
CA GLY A 228 9.94 1.62 -10.13
C GLY A 228 9.95 1.22 -8.64
N LEU A 229 9.18 1.90 -7.78
CA LEU A 229 9.06 1.52 -6.37
C LEU A 229 7.84 0.60 -6.20
N MET A 230 8.01 -0.60 -5.63
CA MET A 230 6.90 -1.45 -5.16
C MET A 230 6.22 -0.88 -3.89
N HIS A 231 5.37 -1.66 -3.23
CA HIS A 231 4.93 -1.33 -1.89
C HIS A 231 6.05 -1.49 -0.83
N SER A 232 6.05 -0.64 0.19
CA SER A 232 6.92 -0.76 1.37
C SER A 232 6.23 -1.56 2.48
N LEU A 233 7.02 -2.32 3.26
CA LEU A 233 6.56 -2.98 4.49
C LEU A 233 6.54 -2.07 5.73
N ASN A 234 6.99 -0.81 5.61
CA ASN A 234 6.98 0.13 6.72
C ASN A 234 5.60 0.82 6.78
N PRO A 235 4.79 0.66 7.86
CA PRO A 235 3.45 1.26 7.94
C PRO A 235 3.45 2.80 8.07
N ASN A 236 4.63 3.42 8.14
CA ASN A 236 4.80 4.88 8.09
C ASN A 236 5.30 5.38 6.72
N ALA A 237 5.43 4.50 5.73
CA ALA A 237 5.88 4.81 4.38
C ALA A 237 4.72 5.36 3.52
N LEU A 238 5.04 6.24 2.58
CA LEU A 238 4.12 6.72 1.55
C LEU A 238 3.72 5.59 0.61
N MET A 239 4.67 4.71 0.27
CA MET A 239 4.48 3.52 -0.56
C MET A 239 3.92 2.32 0.22
N HIS A 240 3.42 2.49 1.45
CA HIS A 240 2.70 1.41 2.12
C HIS A 240 1.28 1.28 1.52
N ILE A 241 0.74 0.07 1.31
CA ILE A 241 -0.59 -0.07 0.69
C ILE A 241 -1.68 0.69 1.47
N ASN A 242 -1.62 0.65 2.80
CA ASN A 242 -2.54 1.39 3.67
C ASN A 242 -2.08 2.84 3.97
N ALA A 243 -1.22 3.45 3.14
CA ALA A 243 -0.73 4.81 3.35
C ALA A 243 -1.88 5.83 3.36
N THR A 244 -2.86 5.66 2.47
CA THR A 244 -4.07 6.48 2.36
C THR A 244 -4.88 6.49 3.66
N LEU A 245 -5.17 5.31 4.22
CA LEU A 245 -5.86 5.14 5.51
C LEU A 245 -5.04 5.71 6.69
N THR A 246 -3.73 5.45 6.72
CA THR A 246 -2.85 5.96 7.81
C THR A 246 -2.49 7.44 7.67
N GLY A 247 -2.79 8.06 6.52
CA GLY A 247 -2.59 9.48 6.25
C GLY A 247 -1.13 9.89 6.03
N LYS A 248 -0.27 9.00 5.53
CA LYS A 248 1.19 9.21 5.44
C LYS A 248 1.60 9.98 4.17
N LYS A 249 1.26 11.27 4.14
CA LYS A 249 1.46 12.18 2.99
C LYS A 249 2.91 12.60 2.68
N THR A 250 3.92 12.04 3.35
CA THR A 250 5.33 12.46 3.22
C THR A 250 6.19 11.29 2.80
N ILE A 251 7.07 11.51 1.80
CA ILE A 251 8.12 10.55 1.43
C ILE A 251 8.93 10.21 2.69
N SER A 252 8.96 8.92 3.06
CA SER A 252 9.69 8.46 4.22
C SER A 252 11.14 8.13 3.83
N GLN A 253 11.96 7.84 4.83
CA GLN A 253 13.35 7.46 4.60
C GLN A 253 13.49 6.17 3.77
N ASP A 254 12.44 5.32 3.75
CA ASP A 254 12.43 4.05 3.04
C ASP A 254 12.30 4.22 1.52
N GLU A 255 11.43 5.13 1.05
CA GLU A 255 11.35 5.53 -0.35
C GLU A 255 12.61 6.22 -0.84
N VAL A 256 13.21 7.09 0.00
CA VAL A 256 14.49 7.74 -0.34
C VAL A 256 15.58 6.68 -0.57
N TRP A 257 15.61 5.62 0.23
CA TRP A 257 16.54 4.50 0.00
C TRP A 257 16.20 3.69 -1.25
N GLY A 258 14.92 3.42 -1.53
CA GLY A 258 14.48 2.74 -2.74
C GLY A 258 14.87 3.50 -4.01
N ILE A 259 14.52 4.78 -4.09
CA ILE A 259 14.77 5.62 -5.27
C ILE A 259 16.29 5.86 -5.46
N HIS A 260 17.05 6.09 -4.38
CA HIS A 260 18.51 6.22 -4.48
C HIS A 260 19.18 4.92 -4.91
N ARG A 261 18.63 3.76 -4.54
CA ARG A 261 19.20 2.47 -4.95
C ARG A 261 18.89 2.12 -6.41
N LEU A 262 17.80 2.63 -7.00
CA LEU A 262 17.47 2.46 -8.41
C LEU A 262 18.22 3.44 -9.33
N TYR A 263 18.36 4.70 -8.90
CA TYR A 263 18.73 5.84 -9.75
C TYR A 263 19.95 6.63 -9.27
N GLY A 264 20.50 6.31 -8.11
CA GLY A 264 21.47 7.16 -7.43
C GLY A 264 20.83 8.40 -6.82
N CYS A 265 21.68 9.32 -6.37
CA CYS A 265 21.28 10.57 -5.74
C CYS A 265 22.00 11.75 -6.40
N LYS A 266 21.59 12.99 -6.07
CA LYS A 266 22.11 14.21 -6.70
C LYS A 266 22.72 15.15 -5.67
N ASP A 267 23.78 15.83 -6.07
CA ASP A 267 24.39 16.89 -5.28
C ASP A 267 23.52 18.16 -5.28
N ARG A 268 23.42 18.77 -4.10
CA ARG A 268 22.60 19.98 -3.85
C ARG A 268 23.38 21.28 -4.04
N LEU A 269 24.71 21.23 -4.09
CA LEU A 269 25.58 22.40 -4.20
C LEU A 269 26.56 22.24 -5.36
N PHE A 270 26.75 23.29 -6.15
CA PHE A 270 27.69 23.28 -7.29
C PHE A 270 29.16 23.13 -6.86
N MET A 271 29.50 23.47 -5.61
CA MET A 271 30.87 23.38 -5.08
C MET A 271 31.34 21.97 -4.71
N CYS A 272 30.47 20.95 -4.80
CA CYS A 272 30.74 19.61 -4.29
C CYS A 272 32.05 19.00 -4.83
N SER A 273 32.34 19.14 -6.13
CA SER A 273 33.59 18.66 -6.74
C SER A 273 34.83 19.33 -6.14
N SER A 274 34.80 20.65 -5.92
CA SER A 274 35.92 21.39 -5.31
C SER A 274 36.12 21.02 -3.83
N TRP A 275 35.03 20.79 -3.10
CA TRP A 275 35.10 20.33 -1.71
C TRP A 275 35.64 18.90 -1.60
N ALA A 276 35.23 18.00 -2.51
CA ALA A 276 35.75 16.64 -2.58
C ALA A 276 37.26 16.61 -2.89
N GLN A 277 37.72 17.41 -3.85
CA GLN A 277 39.16 17.60 -4.15
C GLN A 277 39.96 18.11 -2.92
N LYS A 278 39.34 18.94 -2.07
CA LYS A 278 39.92 19.38 -0.77
C LYS A 278 39.83 18.33 0.35
N GLY A 279 39.39 17.11 0.04
CA GLY A 279 39.25 15.99 0.98
C GLY A 279 38.06 16.10 1.93
N PHE A 280 37.01 16.85 1.58
CA PHE A 280 35.87 17.07 2.48
C PHE A 280 34.98 15.82 2.62
N CYS A 281 35.03 14.85 1.69
CA CYS A 281 34.29 13.59 1.81
C CYS A 281 34.62 12.88 3.14
N GLU A 282 35.91 12.84 3.51
CA GLU A 282 36.34 12.33 4.82
C GLU A 282 36.25 13.41 5.91
N LYS A 283 36.96 14.54 5.73
CA LYS A 283 37.14 15.55 6.78
C LYS A 283 35.83 16.22 7.22
N ARG A 284 34.82 16.28 6.34
CA ARG A 284 33.51 16.93 6.58
C ARG A 284 32.35 16.03 6.14
N ARG A 285 32.51 14.72 6.32
CA ARG A 285 31.57 13.65 5.94
C ARG A 285 30.09 13.94 6.21
N LYS A 286 29.71 14.47 7.38
CA LYS A 286 28.30 14.85 7.68
C LYS A 286 27.74 15.93 6.75
N LEU A 287 28.55 16.94 6.41
CA LEU A 287 28.18 18.03 5.51
C LEU A 287 28.10 17.52 4.07
N MET A 288 29.09 16.74 3.64
CA MET A 288 29.08 16.13 2.31
C MET A 288 27.92 15.14 2.14
N LYS A 289 27.56 14.34 3.14
CA LYS A 289 26.34 13.49 3.09
C LYS A 289 25.04 14.28 2.90
N LYS A 290 24.94 15.48 3.48
CA LYS A 290 23.73 16.31 3.40
C LYS A 290 23.62 17.09 2.08
N HIS A 291 24.75 17.48 1.49
CA HIS A 291 24.79 18.43 0.37
C HIS A 291 25.49 17.92 -0.90
N CYS A 292 26.39 16.95 -0.76
CA CYS A 292 27.23 16.38 -1.81
C CYS A 292 27.25 14.82 -1.80
N PRO A 293 26.10 14.12 -1.64
CA PRO A 293 26.10 12.67 -1.49
C PRO A 293 26.44 11.91 -2.78
N SER A 294 26.36 12.55 -3.96
CA SER A 294 26.74 11.94 -5.25
C SER A 294 28.24 12.01 -5.47
N THR A 295 28.86 13.20 -5.35
CA THR A 295 30.32 13.36 -5.54
C THR A 295 31.15 12.48 -4.60
N CYS A 296 30.68 12.23 -3.38
CA CYS A 296 31.39 11.40 -2.40
C CYS A 296 30.91 9.92 -2.32
N ASP A 297 30.10 9.46 -3.28
CA ASP A 297 29.50 8.10 -3.31
C ASP A 297 28.79 7.69 -2.00
N PHE A 298 28.10 8.65 -1.38
CA PHE A 298 27.29 8.41 -0.17
C PHE A 298 25.84 8.02 -0.49
N CYS A 299 25.42 8.04 -1.76
CA CYS A 299 24.07 7.65 -2.19
C CYS A 299 23.65 6.24 -1.72
N TYR A 300 24.62 5.32 -1.61
CA TYR A 300 24.37 3.91 -1.29
C TYR A 300 24.83 3.52 0.12
N GLU A 301 25.29 4.50 0.92
CA GLU A 301 25.96 4.24 2.19
C GLU A 301 24.97 4.09 3.36
N PHE A 302 24.10 3.09 3.22
CA PHE A 302 23.05 2.75 4.17
C PHE A 302 23.63 2.09 5.44
N PRO A 303 23.00 2.25 6.62
CA PRO A 303 23.51 1.76 7.91
C PRO A 303 23.31 0.25 8.13
N PHE A 304 23.51 -0.56 7.08
CA PHE A 304 23.43 -2.01 7.14
C PHE A 304 24.74 -2.62 6.60
N PRO A 305 25.43 -3.50 7.38
CA PRO A 305 26.47 -4.32 6.79
C PRO A 305 25.86 -5.14 5.65
N THR A 306 26.56 -5.17 4.52
CA THR A 306 26.30 -5.99 3.35
C THR A 306 26.52 -7.47 3.67
N VAL A 307 25.66 -8.02 4.53
CA VAL A 307 25.58 -9.47 4.76
C VAL A 307 25.25 -10.09 3.40
N PRO A 308 26.07 -11.03 2.90
CA PRO A 308 25.80 -11.71 1.63
C PRO A 308 24.37 -12.26 1.61
N PRO A 309 23.66 -12.21 0.47
CA PRO A 309 22.30 -12.68 0.39
C PRO A 309 22.23 -14.13 0.87
N THR A 310 21.54 -14.36 1.99
CA THR A 310 21.40 -15.70 2.60
C THR A 310 21.00 -16.69 1.52
N LEU A 311 21.79 -17.76 1.37
CA LEU A 311 21.58 -18.81 0.38
C LEU A 311 20.11 -19.23 0.34
N PRO A 312 19.53 -19.45 -0.85
CA PRO A 312 18.14 -19.89 -0.96
C PRO A 312 17.95 -21.19 -0.16
N PRO A 313 16.79 -21.39 0.50
CA PRO A 313 16.59 -22.56 1.35
C PRO A 313 16.76 -23.85 0.55
N PRO A 314 17.23 -24.96 1.16
CA PRO A 314 17.76 -26.14 0.45
C PRO A 314 16.82 -26.87 -0.52
N ARG A 315 15.53 -26.49 -0.56
CA ARG A 315 14.50 -27.08 -1.42
C ARG A 315 13.66 -25.99 -2.11
N THR A 316 14.32 -25.03 -2.75
CA THR A 316 13.65 -24.01 -3.57
C THR A 316 13.34 -24.57 -4.96
N LYS A 317 12.06 -24.67 -5.34
CA LYS A 317 11.66 -25.15 -6.68
C LYS A 317 11.69 -24.02 -7.69
N THR A 318 12.58 -24.07 -8.67
CA THR A 318 12.58 -23.09 -9.77
C THR A 318 11.50 -23.45 -10.80
N LYS A 319 10.69 -22.47 -11.23
CA LYS A 319 9.80 -22.55 -12.38
C LYS A 319 10.14 -21.42 -13.35
N THR A 320 10.41 -21.75 -14.60
CA THR A 320 10.47 -20.79 -15.70
C THR A 320 9.08 -20.72 -16.34
N VAL A 321 8.54 -19.51 -16.52
CA VAL A 321 7.14 -19.30 -16.93
C VAL A 321 7.08 -18.17 -17.97
N SER A 322 6.29 -18.35 -19.03
CA SER A 322 5.99 -17.26 -19.98
C SER A 322 5.22 -16.13 -19.30
N GLU A 323 5.48 -14.90 -19.74
CA GLU A 323 4.75 -13.72 -19.27
C GLU A 323 3.24 -13.82 -19.50
N GLY A 324 2.44 -13.16 -18.64
CA GLY A 324 0.98 -13.19 -18.63
C GLY A 324 0.36 -14.46 -18.03
N ARG A 325 1.11 -15.52 -17.73
CA ARG A 325 0.53 -16.78 -17.22
C ARG A 325 0.30 -16.75 -15.72
N ASN A 326 -0.89 -17.18 -15.29
CA ASN A 326 -1.19 -17.41 -13.88
C ASN A 326 -0.39 -18.62 -13.32
N VAL A 327 0.20 -18.46 -12.14
CA VAL A 327 0.98 -19.47 -11.41
C VAL A 327 0.47 -19.59 -9.98
N THR A 328 -0.24 -20.68 -9.69
CA THR A 328 -0.68 -21.00 -8.32
C THR A 328 0.36 -21.83 -7.56
N PHE A 329 0.59 -21.44 -6.31
CA PHE A 329 1.32 -22.17 -5.29
C PHE A 329 0.34 -22.61 -4.21
N HIS A 330 0.42 -23.87 -3.79
CA HIS A 330 -0.30 -24.35 -2.61
C HIS A 330 0.68 -24.57 -1.47
N CYS A 331 0.30 -24.13 -0.27
CA CYS A 331 1.05 -24.35 0.94
C CYS A 331 0.24 -25.12 1.96
N GLY A 332 0.90 -25.91 2.80
CA GLY A 332 0.25 -26.52 3.96
C GLY A 332 -0.83 -27.56 3.68
N LYS A 333 -1.22 -27.87 2.43
CA LYS A 333 -2.28 -28.85 2.08
C LYS A 333 -2.19 -30.19 2.85
N LYS A 334 -0.98 -30.68 3.14
CA LYS A 334 -0.74 -31.92 3.93
C LYS A 334 -0.79 -31.73 5.47
N ILE A 335 -1.12 -30.54 5.96
CA ILE A 335 -0.88 -30.08 7.35
C ILE A 335 -1.98 -29.11 7.85
N ILE A 336 -2.96 -28.74 7.01
CA ILE A 336 -4.12 -27.88 7.35
C ILE A 336 -4.78 -28.31 8.67
N HIS A 337 -4.97 -29.62 8.86
CA HIS A 337 -5.53 -30.22 10.07
C HIS A 337 -4.75 -29.93 11.38
N LYS A 338 -3.51 -29.41 11.33
CA LYS A 338 -2.72 -29.09 12.54
C LYS A 338 -2.98 -27.70 13.13
N LYS A 339 -3.90 -26.91 12.57
CA LYS A 339 -4.27 -25.54 13.01
C LYS A 339 -3.04 -24.61 13.08
N GLY A 340 -2.29 -24.50 11.98
CA GLY A 340 -1.18 -23.55 11.85
C GLY A 340 -1.54 -22.41 10.90
N LYS A 341 -1.19 -21.16 11.25
CA LYS A 341 -1.39 -20.00 10.38
C LYS A 341 -0.31 -19.98 9.29
N VAL A 342 -0.74 -19.69 8.07
CA VAL A 342 0.11 -19.60 6.88
C VAL A 342 0.58 -18.16 6.71
N TYR A 343 1.84 -18.00 6.31
CA TYR A 343 2.47 -16.72 6.00
C TYR A 343 3.19 -16.83 4.66
N TRP A 344 2.76 -16.02 3.70
CA TRP A 344 3.37 -15.94 2.37
C TRP A 344 4.44 -14.85 2.33
N TYR A 345 5.47 -15.07 1.52
CA TYR A 345 6.58 -14.15 1.35
C TYR A 345 6.99 -14.07 -0.11
N LYS A 346 7.39 -12.88 -0.59
CA LYS A 346 8.14 -12.67 -1.83
C LYS A 346 9.51 -12.11 -1.48
N ASP A 347 10.59 -12.72 -1.95
CA ASP A 347 11.98 -12.24 -1.77
C ASP A 347 12.40 -11.92 -0.31
N LYS A 348 11.79 -12.64 0.65
CA LYS A 348 11.91 -12.52 2.14
C LYS A 348 11.03 -11.42 2.79
N GLU A 349 10.23 -10.70 2.02
CA GLU A 349 9.22 -9.74 2.46
C GLU A 349 7.87 -10.43 2.65
N LEU A 350 7.10 -10.06 3.67
CA LEU A 350 5.83 -10.70 4.02
C LEU A 350 4.71 -10.16 3.13
N LEU A 351 3.95 -11.06 2.52
CA LEU A 351 2.76 -10.73 1.73
C LEU A 351 1.55 -10.80 2.66
N GLU A 352 0.94 -9.64 2.93
CA GLU A 352 -0.21 -9.52 3.86
C GLU A 352 -1.55 -9.29 3.13
N TYR A 353 -1.51 -8.92 1.85
CA TYR A 353 -2.67 -8.49 1.05
C TYR A 353 -2.54 -8.96 -0.40
N SER A 354 -3.69 -9.28 -1.01
CA SER A 354 -3.80 -9.53 -2.45
C SER A 354 -3.58 -8.24 -3.24
N TYR A 355 -2.98 -8.36 -4.42
CA TYR A 355 -3.01 -7.34 -5.45
C TYR A 355 -3.98 -7.82 -6.54
N PRO A 356 -5.13 -7.16 -6.77
CA PRO A 356 -6.01 -7.58 -7.86
C PRO A 356 -5.25 -7.51 -9.20
N GLY A 357 -5.57 -8.39 -10.14
CA GLY A 357 -4.81 -8.58 -11.39
C GLY A 357 -3.40 -9.19 -11.26
N TYR A 358 -2.73 -9.11 -10.10
CA TYR A 358 -1.31 -9.48 -9.97
C TYR A 358 -1.00 -10.61 -9.00
N LEU A 359 -1.69 -10.68 -7.86
CA LEU A 359 -1.45 -11.59 -6.73
C LEU A 359 -2.76 -11.86 -5.99
N SER A 360 -3.27 -13.09 -6.02
CA SER A 360 -4.30 -13.54 -5.09
C SER A 360 -3.64 -14.26 -3.92
N LEU A 361 -3.85 -13.79 -2.69
CA LEU A 361 -3.47 -14.46 -1.45
C LEU A 361 -4.70 -15.09 -0.79
N ASN A 362 -4.58 -16.37 -0.44
CA ASN A 362 -5.52 -17.11 0.40
C ASN A 362 -4.77 -17.86 1.50
N GLU A 363 -5.50 -18.43 2.46
CA GLU A 363 -4.89 -19.14 3.59
C GLU A 363 -4.08 -20.38 3.16
N ASP A 364 -4.54 -21.15 2.17
CA ASP A 364 -3.87 -22.40 1.72
C ASP A 364 -3.12 -22.25 0.38
N HIS A 365 -3.35 -21.17 -0.36
CA HIS A 365 -2.79 -20.97 -1.69
C HIS A 365 -2.53 -19.51 -2.02
N MET A 366 -1.66 -19.30 -3.00
CA MET A 366 -1.33 -17.99 -3.55
C MET A 366 -1.21 -18.14 -5.07
N SER A 367 -1.82 -17.26 -5.82
CA SER A 367 -1.71 -17.19 -7.28
C SER A 367 -1.04 -15.88 -7.67
N ILE A 368 -0.11 -15.92 -8.62
CA ILE A 368 0.50 -14.72 -9.22
C ILE A 368 0.27 -14.74 -10.72
N ILE A 369 0.33 -13.58 -11.37
CA ILE A 369 0.54 -13.53 -12.81
C ILE A 369 2.03 -13.37 -13.08
N ALA A 370 2.62 -14.31 -13.81
CA ALA A 370 4.03 -14.26 -14.20
C ALA A 370 4.26 -13.04 -15.09
N ASN A 371 4.99 -12.06 -14.58
CA ASN A 371 5.43 -10.86 -15.28
C ASN A 371 6.70 -10.33 -14.61
N ALA A 372 7.24 -9.24 -15.14
CA ALA A 372 8.44 -8.57 -14.61
C ALA A 372 8.41 -8.33 -13.09
N ILE A 373 7.26 -7.93 -12.54
CA ILE A 373 7.04 -7.57 -11.12
C ILE A 373 7.07 -8.82 -10.23
N ASN A 374 6.41 -9.87 -10.71
CA ASN A 374 6.21 -11.14 -10.02
C ASN A 374 7.32 -12.17 -10.29
N GLU A 375 8.40 -11.79 -10.97
CA GLU A 375 9.64 -12.54 -10.92
C GLU A 375 10.25 -12.46 -9.51
N GLY A 376 10.77 -13.56 -8.97
CA GLY A 376 11.32 -13.58 -7.61
C GLY A 376 11.24 -14.92 -6.88
N THR A 377 11.60 -14.92 -5.60
CA THR A 377 11.62 -16.11 -4.74
C THR A 377 10.48 -16.07 -3.72
N TYR A 378 9.40 -16.77 -4.03
CA TYR A 378 8.24 -16.91 -3.14
C TYR A 378 8.48 -17.99 -2.08
N THR A 379 8.11 -17.71 -0.84
CA THR A 379 8.27 -18.65 0.27
C THR A 379 7.01 -18.67 1.12
N CYS A 380 6.48 -19.85 1.41
CA CYS A 380 5.45 -20.03 2.41
C CYS A 380 6.06 -20.58 3.70
N ILE A 381 5.64 -20.04 4.85
CA ILE A 381 5.96 -20.57 6.17
C ILE A 381 4.65 -20.86 6.92
N VAL A 382 4.45 -22.10 7.34
CA VAL A 382 3.34 -22.50 8.23
C VAL A 382 3.85 -22.44 9.67
N LYS A 383 3.21 -21.64 10.53
CA LYS A 383 3.58 -21.51 11.96
C LYS A 383 2.43 -21.90 12.89
N LYS A 384 2.76 -22.36 14.10
CA LYS A 384 1.82 -22.53 15.21
C LYS A 384 2.47 -21.99 16.49
N LYS A 385 1.95 -20.87 17.00
CA LYS A 385 2.71 -19.97 17.90
C LYS A 385 4.07 -19.64 17.25
N GLU A 386 5.16 -19.58 18.02
CA GLU A 386 6.51 -19.32 17.48
C GLU A 386 7.14 -20.50 16.72
N ARG A 387 6.54 -21.70 16.74
CA ARG A 387 7.11 -22.88 16.09
C ARG A 387 6.77 -22.92 14.60
N ILE A 388 7.80 -22.89 13.76
CA ILE A 388 7.68 -23.22 12.33
C ILE A 388 7.34 -24.71 12.19
N LEU A 389 6.26 -25.01 11.48
CA LEU A 389 5.85 -26.37 11.16
C LEU A 389 6.46 -26.84 9.83
N THR A 390 6.39 -26.00 8.79
CA THR A 390 7.04 -26.25 7.48
C THR A 390 7.35 -24.95 6.75
N THR A 391 8.28 -25.06 5.80
CA THR A 391 8.63 -24.00 4.85
C THR A 391 8.66 -24.59 3.44
N TYR A 392 8.02 -23.93 2.48
CA TYR A 392 8.07 -24.25 1.06
C TYR A 392 8.58 -23.03 0.30
N SER A 393 9.42 -23.21 -0.72
CA SER A 393 9.97 -22.09 -1.48
C SER A 393 9.98 -22.40 -2.98
N TRP A 394 9.67 -21.38 -3.78
CA TRP A 394 9.60 -21.42 -5.23
C TRP A 394 10.32 -20.20 -5.80
N ARG A 395 11.14 -20.39 -6.82
CA ARG A 395 11.75 -19.30 -7.59
C ARG A 395 11.05 -19.22 -8.93
N ILE A 396 10.42 -18.09 -9.22
CA ILE A 396 9.86 -17.79 -10.53
C ILE A 396 10.91 -17.06 -11.35
N ARG A 397 11.00 -17.47 -12.62
CA ARG A 397 11.76 -16.81 -13.67
C ARG A 397 10.90 -16.62 -14.89
N LEU A 398 11.05 -15.51 -15.59
CA LEU A 398 10.41 -15.34 -16.88
C LEU A 398 11.11 -16.15 -17.96
N ARG A 399 10.33 -16.61 -18.94
CA ARG A 399 10.86 -17.08 -20.23
C ARG A 399 10.84 -15.91 -21.20
N HIS A 400 11.99 -15.24 -21.31
CA HIS A 400 12.29 -14.36 -22.43
C HIS A 400 12.36 -15.15 -23.75
#